data_AF-A0A960P8F0-F1
#
_entry.id   AF-A0A960P8F0-F1
#
_cell.length_a   1.000
_cell.length_b   1.000
_cell.length_c   1.000
_cell.angle_alpha   90.00
_cell.angle_beta   90.00
_cell.angle_gamma   90.00
#
_symmetry.space_group_name_H-M   'P 1'
#
loop_
_entity.id
_entity.type
_entity.pdbx_description
1 polymer ?
#
loop_
_entity_poly.entity_id
_entity_poly.type
_entity_poly.pdbx_seq_one_letter_code
_entity_poly.pdbx_strand_id
1 'polypeptide(L)'
;MEFVVIALVTLVLLAGVATVVATRRRRELPPPTPAPEVEAGPPSAPAPEASVVTDEAPAVTDEAPAGPVEAPSRWRDRLAKARGALSGTIGGLLSRSSIDTETWDDLEAGLLQADVGVATTMTLIDRLKDQVKAEGLTEPDQLVEALKADLKDQLGDADRSLRYDEGAPNVWLFVGVNGVGKTT
;
A
#
# COMPACT_ATOMS: atom_id res chain seq x y z
N MET A 1 -13.57 -51.32 19.59
CA MET A 1 -13.31 -50.04 20.30
C MET A 1 -13.02 -48.90 19.33
N GLU A 2 -12.21 -49.12 18.30
CA GLU A 2 -11.80 -48.08 17.33
C GLU A 2 -12.96 -47.40 16.57
N PHE A 3 -13.95 -48.16 16.09
CA PHE A 3 -15.15 -47.60 15.42
C PHE A 3 -16.00 -46.70 16.33
N VAL A 4 -16.03 -46.97 17.64
CA VAL A 4 -16.81 -46.17 18.60
C VAL A 4 -16.12 -44.84 18.86
N VAL A 5 -14.78 -44.82 18.90
CA VAL A 5 -13.98 -43.60 19.06
C VAL A 5 -14.12 -42.70 17.83
N ILE A 6 -14.05 -43.28 16.62
CA ILE A 6 -14.22 -42.51 15.37
C ILE A 6 -15.63 -41.89 15.30
N ALA A 7 -16.68 -42.65 15.65
CA ALA A 7 -18.05 -42.13 15.67
C ALA A 7 -18.20 -40.95 16.66
N LEU A 8 -17.62 -41.05 17.85
CA LEU A 8 -17.64 -39.98 18.86
C LEU A 8 -16.90 -38.73 18.38
N VAL A 9 -15.73 -38.89 17.76
CA VAL A 9 -14.94 -37.75 17.23
C VAL A 9 -15.68 -37.05 16.09
N THR A 10 -16.30 -37.81 15.18
CA THR A 10 -17.11 -37.22 14.11
C THR A 10 -18.34 -36.47 14.62
N LEU A 11 -19.00 -36.98 15.66
CA LEU A 11 -20.14 -36.33 16.29
C LEU A 11 -19.73 -35.01 16.95
N VAL A 12 -18.60 -34.98 17.66
CA VAL A 12 -18.07 -33.78 18.30
C VAL A 12 -17.64 -32.74 17.26
N LEU A 13 -17.01 -33.17 16.15
CA LEU A 13 -16.64 -32.29 15.04
C LEU A 13 -17.87 -31.69 14.35
N LEU A 14 -18.90 -32.50 14.07
CA LEU A 14 -20.15 -32.02 13.48
C LEU A 14 -20.89 -31.07 14.40
N ALA A 15 -20.96 -31.35 15.70
CA ALA A 15 -21.54 -30.46 16.70
C ALA A 15 -20.77 -29.15 16.82
N GLY A 16 -19.42 -29.20 16.80
CA GLY A 16 -18.56 -28.02 16.81
C GLY A 16 -18.78 -27.13 15.59
N VAL A 17 -18.80 -27.70 14.39
CA VAL A 17 -19.07 -26.97 13.14
C VAL A 17 -20.47 -26.38 13.13
N ALA A 18 -21.49 -27.13 13.55
CA ALA A 18 -22.86 -26.62 13.65
C ALA A 18 -22.97 -25.43 14.63
N THR A 19 -22.26 -25.49 15.76
CA THR A 19 -22.25 -24.41 16.76
C THR A 19 -21.55 -23.15 16.24
N VAL A 20 -20.44 -23.30 15.52
CA VAL A 20 -19.71 -22.18 14.89
C VAL A 20 -20.52 -21.53 13.75
N VAL A 21 -21.22 -22.32 12.94
CA VAL A 21 -22.09 -21.80 11.87
C VAL A 21 -23.34 -21.12 12.46
N ALA A 22 -23.93 -21.68 13.51
CA ALA A 22 -25.07 -21.08 14.19
C ALA A 22 -24.73 -19.75 14.90
N THR A 23 -23.52 -19.64 15.46
CA THR A 23 -23.04 -18.41 16.10
C THR A 23 -22.62 -17.33 15.10
N ARG A 24 -22.16 -17.69 13.89
CA ARG A 24 -21.86 -16.71 12.82
C ARG A 24 -23.10 -16.09 12.19
N ARG A 25 -24.23 -16.81 12.11
CA ARG A 25 -25.50 -16.27 11.54
C ARG A 25 -26.24 -15.29 12.46
N ARG A 26 -25.90 -15.22 13.75
CA ARG A 26 -26.55 -14.32 14.73
C ARG A 26 -25.85 -12.97 14.93
N ARG A 27 -24.93 -12.59 14.05
CA ARG A 27 -24.34 -11.25 14.04
C ARG A 27 -25.14 -10.32 13.11
N GLU A 28 -26.46 -10.26 13.32
CA GLU A 28 -27.25 -9.14 12.83
C GLU A 28 -26.86 -7.91 13.66
N LEU A 29 -26.40 -6.86 12.98
CA LEU A 29 -26.14 -5.57 13.59
C LEU A 29 -27.45 -5.06 14.21
N PRO A 30 -27.45 -4.61 15.48
CA PRO A 30 -28.63 -3.99 16.06
C PRO A 30 -29.05 -2.79 15.20
N PRO A 31 -30.37 -2.54 15.06
CA PRO A 31 -30.85 -1.38 14.33
C PRO A 31 -30.26 -0.09 14.90
N PRO A 32 -29.97 0.92 14.08
CA PRO A 32 -29.42 2.18 14.56
C PRO A 32 -30.38 2.81 15.57
N THR A 33 -29.89 3.04 16.78
CA THR A 33 -30.59 3.85 17.79
C THR A 33 -30.84 5.24 17.19
N PRO A 34 -32.07 5.80 17.25
CA PRO A 34 -32.31 7.16 16.82
C PRO A 34 -31.42 8.10 17.64
N ALA A 35 -30.64 8.93 16.93
CA ALA A 35 -29.82 9.97 17.54
C ALA A 35 -30.72 10.96 18.34
N PRO A 36 -30.22 11.56 19.44
CA PRO A 36 -30.98 12.54 20.18
C PRO A 36 -31.22 13.78 19.30
N GLU A 37 -32.49 14.17 19.22
CA GLU A 37 -32.98 15.37 18.57
C GLU A 37 -32.41 16.59 19.29
N VAL A 38 -31.59 17.37 18.59
CA VAL A 38 -31.07 18.64 19.10
C VAL A 38 -32.21 19.65 19.06
N GLU A 39 -32.78 19.89 20.23
CA GLU A 39 -33.77 20.90 20.52
C GLU A 39 -33.14 22.30 20.28
N ALA A 40 -33.50 22.95 19.17
CA ALA A 40 -33.16 24.35 18.90
C ALA A 40 -34.39 25.23 19.20
N GLY A 41 -34.33 25.99 20.28
CA GLY A 41 -35.30 27.04 20.59
C GLY A 41 -35.22 28.24 19.63
N PRO A 42 -36.31 29.05 19.53
CA PRO A 42 -36.53 30.09 18.49
C PRO A 42 -35.88 31.44 18.90
N PRO A 43 -35.87 32.55 18.08
CA PRO A 43 -36.90 32.92 17.11
C PRO A 43 -36.47 33.66 15.82
N SER A 44 -37.37 33.65 14.84
CA SER A 44 -38.00 34.85 14.23
C SER A 44 -38.27 34.63 12.75
N ALA A 45 -39.56 34.48 12.41
CA ALA A 45 -40.08 34.72 11.08
C ALA A 45 -40.02 36.26 10.78
N PRO A 46 -40.21 36.73 9.53
CA PRO A 46 -41.39 36.42 8.71
C PRO A 46 -41.08 35.98 7.27
N ALA A 47 -42.00 35.17 6.73
CA ALA A 47 -42.14 34.90 5.30
C ALA A 47 -42.47 36.20 4.53
N PRO A 48 -42.22 36.21 3.20
CA PRO A 48 -43.39 36.10 2.33
C PRO A 48 -43.19 35.21 1.09
N GLU A 49 -44.26 34.46 0.82
CA GLU A 49 -44.92 34.28 -0.47
C GLU A 49 -44.15 33.63 -1.63
N ALA A 50 -44.57 32.41 -1.93
CA ALA A 50 -44.42 31.78 -3.23
C ALA A 50 -45.04 32.66 -4.34
N SER A 51 -44.24 33.01 -5.33
CA SER A 51 -44.71 33.40 -6.67
C SER A 51 -44.00 32.52 -7.68
N VAL A 52 -44.79 31.69 -8.36
CA VAL A 52 -44.39 30.86 -9.48
C VAL A 52 -44.05 31.79 -10.66
N VAL A 53 -42.81 31.77 -11.12
CA VAL A 53 -42.40 32.34 -12.41
C VAL A 53 -41.46 31.34 -13.10
N THR A 54 -42.02 30.74 -14.14
CA THR A 54 -41.43 30.42 -15.45
C THR A 54 -40.06 29.72 -15.51
N ASP A 55 -40.12 28.53 -16.10
CA ASP A 55 -39.06 27.80 -16.80
C ASP A 55 -38.12 28.71 -17.60
N GLU A 56 -36.87 28.84 -17.16
CA GLU A 56 -35.74 29.19 -18.03
C GLU A 56 -34.48 28.53 -17.44
N ALA A 57 -34.08 27.40 -18.02
CA ALA A 57 -32.82 26.74 -17.73
C ALA A 57 -31.65 27.69 -18.08
N PRO A 58 -30.68 27.92 -17.18
CA PRO A 58 -29.52 28.71 -17.54
C PRO A 58 -28.67 27.85 -18.50
N ALA A 59 -28.52 28.35 -19.72
CA ALA A 59 -27.51 27.85 -20.65
C ALA A 59 -26.14 28.01 -20.00
N VAL A 60 -25.55 26.89 -19.59
CA VAL A 60 -24.17 26.82 -19.13
C VAL A 60 -23.29 26.98 -20.36
N THR A 61 -22.73 28.18 -20.54
CA THR A 61 -21.61 28.41 -21.45
C THR A 61 -20.42 27.60 -20.95
N ASP A 62 -20.10 26.55 -21.70
CA ASP A 62 -18.92 25.71 -21.51
C ASP A 62 -17.65 26.49 -21.94
N GLU A 63 -17.11 27.33 -21.05
CA GLU A 63 -15.72 27.80 -21.15
C GLU A 63 -14.83 26.90 -20.31
N ALA A 64 -14.43 25.77 -20.90
CA ALA A 64 -13.33 24.97 -20.40
C ALA A 64 -12.01 25.75 -20.56
N PRO A 65 -11.19 25.94 -19.52
CA PRO A 65 -9.81 26.34 -19.73
C PRO A 65 -9.06 25.15 -20.34
N ALA A 66 -8.99 25.10 -21.67
CA ALA A 66 -8.13 24.20 -22.42
C ALA A 66 -6.66 24.65 -22.31
N GLY A 67 -6.09 24.55 -21.11
CA GLY A 67 -4.65 24.36 -20.97
C GLY A 67 -4.31 22.90 -21.27
N PRO A 68 -3.15 22.58 -21.89
CA PRO A 68 -2.73 21.20 -22.02
C PRO A 68 -2.67 20.55 -20.64
N VAL A 69 -3.56 19.61 -20.37
CA VAL A 69 -3.43 18.73 -19.21
C VAL A 69 -2.19 17.90 -19.50
N GLU A 70 -1.07 18.24 -18.88
CA GLU A 70 0.17 17.49 -19.01
C GLU A 70 -0.12 16.02 -18.70
N ALA A 71 0.26 15.14 -19.62
CA ALA A 71 0.08 13.71 -19.44
C ALA A 71 0.67 13.29 -18.08
N PRO A 72 -0.01 12.43 -17.30
CA PRO A 72 0.47 12.06 -15.99
C PRO A 72 1.90 11.53 -16.10
N SER A 73 2.83 12.17 -15.39
CA SER A 73 4.24 11.78 -15.42
C SER A 73 4.37 10.30 -15.11
N ARG A 74 5.19 9.61 -15.92
CA ARG A 74 5.38 8.17 -15.77
C ARG A 74 5.89 7.93 -14.36
N TRP A 75 5.49 6.83 -13.71
CA TRP A 75 5.95 6.49 -12.35
C TRP A 75 7.49 6.56 -12.21
N ARG A 76 8.21 6.23 -13.30
CA ARG A 76 9.67 6.36 -13.38
C ARG A 76 10.17 7.80 -13.20
N ASP A 77 9.45 8.78 -13.73
CA ASP A 77 9.82 10.19 -13.66
C ASP A 77 9.66 10.71 -12.23
N ARG A 78 8.64 10.23 -11.51
CA ARG A 78 8.44 10.54 -10.08
C ARG A 78 9.54 9.99 -9.17
N LEU A 79 10.23 8.93 -9.62
CA LEU A 79 11.36 8.34 -8.91
C LEU A 79 12.72 8.88 -9.39
N ALA A 80 12.76 9.87 -10.28
CA ALA A 80 14.02 10.35 -10.87
C ALA A 80 15.05 10.76 -9.81
N LYS A 81 14.63 11.46 -8.75
CA LYS A 81 15.53 11.88 -7.66
C LYS A 81 16.12 10.71 -6.88
N ALA A 82 15.28 9.75 -6.48
CA ALA A 82 15.72 8.56 -5.75
C ALA A 82 16.63 7.67 -6.63
N ARG A 83 16.27 7.48 -7.90
CA ARG A 83 17.12 6.79 -8.89
C ARG A 83 18.46 7.49 -9.10
N GLY A 84 18.46 8.83 -9.13
CA GLY A 84 19.66 9.64 -9.27
C GLY A 84 20.69 9.33 -8.19
N ALA A 85 20.25 9.32 -6.92
CA ALA A 85 21.11 9.01 -5.78
C ALA A 85 21.77 7.62 -5.91
N LEU A 86 21.00 6.59 -6.27
CA LEU A 86 21.53 5.23 -6.41
C LEU A 86 22.36 5.04 -7.69
N SER A 87 22.03 5.75 -8.77
CA SER A 87 22.73 5.60 -10.06
C SER A 87 24.18 6.07 -10.01
N GLY A 88 24.49 7.07 -9.17
CA GLY A 88 25.86 7.52 -8.94
C GLY A 88 26.71 6.42 -8.31
N THR A 89 26.22 5.80 -7.23
CA THR A 89 26.89 4.67 -6.57
C THR A 89 27.08 3.51 -7.54
N ILE A 90 26.02 3.07 -8.22
CA ILE A 90 26.10 1.94 -9.16
C ILE A 90 27.07 2.25 -10.31
N GLY A 91 27.06 3.47 -10.84
CA GLY A 91 28.00 3.90 -11.89
C GLY A 91 29.46 3.85 -11.43
N GLY A 92 29.73 4.25 -10.18
CA GLY A 92 31.04 4.13 -9.56
C GLY A 92 31.49 2.67 -9.43
N LEU A 93 30.62 1.79 -8.94
CA LEU A 93 30.93 0.35 -8.82
C LEU A 93 31.25 -0.28 -10.18
N LEU A 94 30.46 0.03 -11.21
CA LEU A 94 30.67 -0.49 -12.57
C LEU A 94 31.94 0.03 -13.24
N SER A 95 32.56 1.09 -12.72
CA SER A 95 33.84 1.59 -13.22
C SER A 95 35.06 0.88 -12.63
N ARG A 96 34.86 0.06 -11.59
CA ARG A 96 35.92 -0.74 -10.96
C ARG A 96 36.23 -1.98 -11.81
N SER A 97 37.42 -2.55 -11.63
CA SER A 97 37.85 -3.77 -12.35
C SER A 97 37.57 -5.07 -11.60
N SER A 98 37.23 -5.01 -10.32
CA SER A 98 37.01 -6.18 -9.47
C SER A 98 36.24 -5.80 -8.21
N ILE A 99 35.62 -6.79 -7.58
CA ILE A 99 34.95 -6.62 -6.28
C ILE A 99 36.00 -6.67 -5.15
N ASP A 100 36.31 -5.51 -4.59
CA ASP A 100 37.25 -5.33 -3.47
C ASP A 100 36.57 -4.77 -2.22
N THR A 101 37.32 -4.53 -1.14
CA THR A 101 36.79 -3.95 0.11
C THR A 101 36.13 -2.59 -0.12
N GLU A 102 36.75 -1.75 -0.95
CA GLU A 102 36.25 -0.40 -1.24
C GLU A 102 34.93 -0.45 -2.03
N THR A 103 34.75 -1.44 -2.90
CA THR A 103 33.47 -1.72 -3.59
C THR A 103 32.33 -1.96 -2.58
N TRP A 104 32.61 -2.69 -1.50
CA TRP A 104 31.62 -2.96 -0.44
C TRP A 104 31.31 -1.72 0.38
N ASP A 105 32.33 -0.94 0.75
CA ASP A 105 32.18 0.29 1.52
C ASP A 105 31.37 1.34 0.74
N ASP A 106 31.66 1.51 -0.56
CA ASP A 106 30.92 2.42 -1.45
C ASP A 106 29.46 2.00 -1.61
N LEU A 107 29.20 0.69 -1.76
CA LEU A 107 27.85 0.16 -1.88
C LEU A 107 27.06 0.40 -0.58
N GLU A 108 27.65 0.12 0.58
CA GLU A 108 27.04 0.38 1.87
C GLU A 108 26.67 1.85 2.04
N ALA A 109 27.64 2.75 1.81
CA ALA A 109 27.43 4.19 1.90
C ALA A 109 26.31 4.66 0.95
N GLY A 110 26.28 4.15 -0.28
CA GLY A 110 25.25 4.48 -1.25
C GLY A 110 23.85 4.01 -0.84
N LEU A 111 23.73 2.82 -0.26
CA LEU A 111 22.45 2.31 0.25
C LEU A 111 21.94 3.13 1.44
N LEU A 112 22.83 3.52 2.36
CA LEU A 112 22.47 4.39 3.49
C LEU A 112 22.03 5.78 3.02
N GLN A 113 22.72 6.36 2.04
CA GLN A 113 22.34 7.64 1.44
C GLN A 113 21.00 7.58 0.68
N ALA A 114 20.61 6.40 0.20
CA ALA A 114 19.36 6.16 -0.50
C ALA A 114 18.17 5.85 0.43
N ASP A 115 18.27 6.14 1.73
CA ASP A 115 17.23 5.91 2.75
C ASP A 115 16.82 4.43 2.93
N VAL A 116 17.72 3.48 2.66
CA VAL A 116 17.45 2.03 2.90
C VAL A 116 17.44 1.70 4.41
N GLY A 117 18.23 2.44 5.18
CA GLY A 117 18.36 2.27 6.64
C GLY A 117 19.39 1.21 7.05
N VAL A 118 20.01 1.42 8.22
CA VAL A 118 21.18 0.65 8.68
C VAL A 118 20.92 -0.86 8.75
N ALA A 119 19.83 -1.28 9.41
CA ALA A 119 19.56 -2.71 9.61
C ALA A 119 19.35 -3.46 8.29
N THR A 120 18.61 -2.86 7.36
CA THR A 120 18.34 -3.42 6.04
C THR A 120 19.61 -3.47 5.21
N THR A 121 20.39 -2.39 5.18
CA THR A 121 21.67 -2.33 4.47
C THR A 121 22.64 -3.41 4.94
N MET A 122 22.83 -3.55 6.27
CA MET A 122 23.74 -4.56 6.82
C MET A 122 23.32 -5.98 6.42
N THR A 123 22.04 -6.30 6.58
CA THR A 123 21.48 -7.61 6.21
C THR A 123 21.65 -7.90 4.71
N LEU A 124 21.42 -6.88 3.87
CA LEU A 124 21.58 -6.97 2.42
C LEU A 124 23.04 -7.20 2.03
N ILE A 125 23.98 -6.42 2.59
CA ILE A 125 25.42 -6.55 2.31
C ILE A 125 25.94 -7.93 2.73
N ASP A 126 25.55 -8.44 3.90
CA ASP A 126 25.97 -9.76 4.35
C ASP A 126 25.47 -10.88 3.41
N ARG A 127 24.18 -10.85 3.03
CA ARG A 127 23.62 -11.78 2.05
C ARG A 127 24.35 -11.73 0.71
N LEU A 128 24.64 -10.52 0.21
CA LEU A 128 25.38 -10.32 -1.04
C LEU A 128 26.81 -10.86 -0.96
N LYS A 129 27.52 -10.62 0.15
CA LYS A 129 28.87 -11.15 0.35
C LYS A 129 28.89 -12.68 0.35
N ASP A 130 27.90 -13.30 0.98
CA ASP A 130 27.75 -14.75 0.99
C ASP A 130 27.42 -15.30 -0.40
N GLN A 131 26.53 -14.62 -1.15
CA GLN A 131 26.21 -14.99 -2.52
C GLN A 131 27.41 -14.85 -3.46
N VAL A 132 28.14 -13.74 -3.40
CA VAL A 132 29.37 -13.51 -4.20
C VAL A 132 30.39 -14.61 -3.96
N LYS A 133 30.58 -15.03 -2.70
CA LYS A 133 31.49 -16.13 -2.36
C LYS A 133 30.99 -17.49 -2.87
N ALA A 134 29.69 -17.75 -2.74
CA ALA A 134 29.09 -19.03 -3.13
C ALA A 134 29.07 -19.23 -4.66
N GLU A 135 28.80 -18.16 -5.41
CA GLU A 135 28.71 -18.19 -6.87
C GLU A 135 30.03 -17.83 -7.56
N GLY A 136 31.03 -17.34 -6.82
CA GLY A 136 32.33 -16.95 -7.35
C GLY A 136 32.27 -15.72 -8.26
N LEU A 137 31.45 -14.73 -7.90
CA LEU A 137 31.30 -13.50 -8.68
C LEU A 137 32.56 -12.65 -8.53
N THR A 138 33.11 -12.19 -9.66
CA THR A 138 34.36 -11.41 -9.68
C THR A 138 34.19 -10.04 -10.31
N GLU A 139 33.21 -9.91 -11.20
CA GLU A 139 32.98 -8.69 -11.98
C GLU A 139 31.91 -7.80 -11.32
N PRO A 140 32.09 -6.46 -11.30
CA PRO A 140 31.13 -5.56 -10.66
C PRO A 140 29.71 -5.56 -11.26
N ASP A 141 29.56 -5.90 -12.55
CA ASP A 141 28.25 -6.03 -13.18
C ASP A 141 27.46 -7.22 -12.60
N GLN A 142 28.13 -8.33 -12.30
CA GLN A 142 27.54 -9.47 -11.61
C GLN A 142 27.06 -9.09 -10.21
N LEU A 143 27.83 -8.30 -9.47
CA LEU A 143 27.44 -7.77 -8.16
C LEU A 143 26.16 -6.93 -8.26
N VAL A 144 26.07 -6.06 -9.27
CA VAL A 144 24.89 -5.21 -9.49
C VAL A 144 23.66 -6.05 -9.85
N GLU A 145 23.80 -7.11 -10.64
CA GLU A 145 22.69 -8.02 -10.94
C GLU A 145 22.26 -8.84 -9.72
N ALA A 146 23.21 -9.32 -8.91
CA ALA A 146 22.93 -10.00 -7.65
C ALA A 146 22.16 -9.06 -6.68
N LEU A 147 22.57 -7.81 -6.56
CA LEU A 147 21.89 -6.80 -5.73
C LEU A 147 20.45 -6.57 -6.20
N LYS A 148 20.23 -6.45 -7.52
CA LYS A 148 18.87 -6.30 -8.08
C LYS A 148 18.02 -7.53 -7.80
N ALA A 149 18.59 -8.73 -7.86
CA ALA A 149 17.88 -9.96 -7.59
C ALA A 149 17.46 -10.03 -6.11
N ASP A 150 18.37 -9.77 -5.17
CA ASP A 150 18.07 -9.78 -3.72
C ASP A 150 17.03 -8.72 -3.36
N LEU A 151 17.17 -7.49 -3.88
CA LEU A 151 16.16 -6.44 -3.64
C LEU A 151 14.76 -6.81 -4.16
N LYS A 152 14.66 -7.52 -5.29
CA LYS A 152 13.38 -8.01 -5.80
C LYS A 152 12.82 -9.13 -4.92
N ASP A 153 13.67 -10.06 -4.50
CA ASP A 153 13.31 -11.15 -3.59
C ASP A 153 12.76 -10.62 -2.26
N GLN A 154 13.43 -9.61 -1.68
CA GLN A 154 12.98 -8.96 -0.44
C GLN A 154 11.65 -8.21 -0.59
N LEU A 155 11.40 -7.61 -1.76
CA LEU A 155 10.08 -7.06 -2.06
C LEU A 155 9.03 -8.17 -2.16
N GLY A 156 9.40 -9.33 -2.69
CA GLY A 156 8.54 -10.49 -2.85
C GLY A 156 7.31 -10.26 -3.74
N ASP A 157 6.57 -11.35 -3.95
CA ASP A 157 5.39 -11.39 -4.83
C ASP A 157 4.06 -11.13 -4.08
N ALA A 158 4.11 -10.42 -2.96
CA ALA A 158 2.91 -10.13 -2.20
C ALA A 158 1.90 -9.34 -3.05
N ASP A 159 0.65 -9.82 -3.06
CA ASP A 159 -0.47 -9.07 -3.64
C ASP A 159 -0.70 -7.81 -2.80
N ARG A 160 -0.40 -6.64 -3.40
CA ARG A 160 -0.56 -5.31 -2.81
C ARG A 160 -1.83 -4.62 -3.27
N SER A 161 -2.72 -5.34 -3.96
CA SER A 161 -4.00 -4.79 -4.38
C SER A 161 -4.88 -4.47 -3.17
N LEU A 162 -5.66 -3.40 -3.29
CA LEU A 162 -6.70 -3.12 -2.30
C LEU A 162 -7.82 -4.14 -2.52
N ARG A 163 -8.26 -4.80 -1.43
CA ARG A 163 -9.45 -5.64 -1.50
C ARG A 163 -10.65 -4.81 -1.88
N TYR A 164 -11.40 -5.32 -2.85
CA TYR A 164 -12.57 -4.67 -3.41
C TYR A 164 -13.64 -5.72 -3.70
N ASP A 165 -14.81 -5.55 -3.10
CA ASP A 165 -15.97 -6.41 -3.27
C ASP A 165 -17.05 -5.69 -4.09
N GLU A 166 -17.35 -6.20 -5.29
CA GLU A 166 -18.42 -5.66 -6.13
C GLU A 166 -19.80 -5.87 -5.50
N GLY A 167 -20.70 -4.89 -5.64
CA GLY A 167 -22.08 -4.98 -5.14
C GLY A 167 -22.23 -4.79 -3.62
N ALA A 168 -21.15 -4.51 -2.89
CA ALA A 168 -21.16 -4.16 -1.47
C ALA A 168 -20.46 -2.81 -1.21
N PRO A 169 -20.83 -2.07 -0.15
CA PRO A 169 -20.06 -0.92 0.30
C PRO A 169 -18.67 -1.35 0.75
N ASN A 170 -17.63 -0.79 0.14
CA ASN A 170 -16.24 -0.99 0.52
C ASN A 170 -15.80 0.11 1.48
N VAL A 171 -15.23 -0.25 2.64
CA VAL A 171 -14.78 0.71 3.67
C VAL A 171 -13.27 0.62 3.82
N TRP A 172 -12.56 1.68 3.41
CA TRP A 172 -11.12 1.84 3.64
C TRP A 172 -10.86 2.89 4.71
N LEU A 173 -10.11 2.52 5.76
CA LEU A 173 -9.73 3.43 6.84
C LEU A 173 -8.29 3.90 6.63
N PHE A 174 -8.12 5.20 6.36
CA PHE A 174 -6.81 5.83 6.24
C PHE A 174 -6.33 6.35 7.59
N VAL A 175 -5.15 5.91 8.03
CA VAL A 175 -4.56 6.28 9.33
C VAL A 175 -3.16 6.84 9.15
N GLY A 176 -2.71 7.69 10.07
CA GLY A 176 -1.37 8.29 10.04
C GLY A 176 -1.32 9.67 10.71
N VAL A 177 -0.12 10.19 10.91
CA VAL A 177 0.11 11.49 11.58
C VAL A 177 -0.32 12.69 10.72
N ASN A 178 -0.44 13.89 11.30
CA ASN A 178 -0.80 15.09 10.55
C ASN A 178 0.28 15.43 9.51
N GLY A 179 -0.14 15.84 8.30
CA GLY A 179 0.77 16.30 7.24
C GLY A 179 1.28 15.25 6.25
N VAL A 180 0.99 13.95 6.40
CA VAL A 180 1.43 12.89 5.46
C VAL A 180 0.52 12.68 4.23
N GLY A 181 -0.44 13.59 4.01
CA GLY A 181 -1.31 13.54 2.82
C GLY A 181 -2.55 12.63 2.90
N LYS A 182 -3.05 12.27 4.10
CA LYS A 182 -4.25 11.39 4.23
C LYS A 182 -5.53 11.92 3.56
N THR A 183 -5.66 13.24 3.43
CA THR A 183 -6.83 13.91 2.84
C THR A 183 -6.63 14.19 1.34
N THR A 184 -5.39 14.13 0.85
CA THR A 184 -5.02 14.42 -0.54
C THR A 184 -5.20 13.18 -1.40
#